data_AF-A0A3R9UYA2-F1
#
_entry.id   AF-A0A3R9UYA2-F1
#
_cell.length_a   1.000
_cell.length_b   1.000
_cell.length_c   1.000
_cell.angle_alpha   90.00
_cell.angle_beta   90.00
_cell.angle_gamma   90.00
#
_symmetry.space_group_name_H-M   'P 1'
#
loop_
_entity.id
_entity.type
_entity.pdbx_description
1 polymer ?
#
loop_
_entity_poly.entity_id
_entity_poly.type
_entity_poly.pdbx_seq_one_letter_code
_entity_poly.pdbx_strand_id
1 'polypeptide(L)'
;MQRAPDPSRATAPVRAIVLDIEGTTGSLDHVQDVLFPYARARLATWLAAHRGTAQWQGTLDEVAAQAGAARGEAGALALLEGWSDTST
;
A
#
# COMPACT_ATOMS: atom_id res chain seq x y z
N MET A 1 39.48 27.51 -0.63
CA MET A 1 40.09 26.41 -1.41
C MET A 1 39.01 25.41 -1.76
N GLN A 2 38.54 25.37 -3.01
CA GLN A 2 37.57 24.38 -3.49
C GLN A 2 38.33 23.11 -3.91
N ARG A 3 37.90 21.95 -3.42
CA ARG A 3 38.51 20.65 -3.76
C ARG A 3 38.09 20.28 -5.18
N ALA A 4 39.05 20.03 -6.06
CA ALA A 4 38.78 19.59 -7.42
C ALA A 4 38.05 18.23 -7.44
N PRO A 5 37.16 17.99 -8.41
CA PRO A 5 36.47 16.71 -8.55
C PRO A 5 37.46 15.58 -8.84
N ASP A 6 37.20 14.41 -8.26
CA ASP A 6 38.02 13.21 -8.42
C ASP A 6 37.86 12.63 -9.85
N PRO A 7 38.94 12.58 -10.66
CA PRO A 7 38.89 12.10 -12.05
C PRO A 7 38.67 10.58 -12.17
N SER A 8 38.71 9.83 -11.06
CA SER A 8 38.55 8.36 -11.08
C SER A 8 37.10 7.88 -11.11
N ARG A 9 36.10 8.78 -11.01
CA ARG A 9 34.68 8.43 -11.09
C ARG A 9 34.20 8.39 -12.55
N ALA A 10 34.76 7.48 -13.34
CA ALA A 10 34.21 7.16 -14.66
C ALA A 10 32.77 6.64 -14.48
N THR A 11 31.78 7.31 -15.10
CA THR A 11 30.39 6.86 -15.13
C THR A 11 30.30 5.60 -15.99
N ALA A 12 30.27 4.43 -15.36
CA ALA A 12 29.92 3.19 -16.03
C ALA A 12 28.53 3.36 -16.70
N PRO A 13 28.31 2.78 -17.90
CA PRO A 13 27.03 2.89 -18.58
C PRO A 13 25.91 2.33 -17.70
N VAL A 14 24.84 3.10 -17.49
CA VAL A 14 23.67 2.67 -16.72
C VAL A 14 23.06 1.43 -17.39
N ARG A 15 22.98 0.33 -16.64
CA ARG A 15 22.49 -0.97 -17.14
C ARG A 15 21.00 -1.21 -16.86
N ALA A 16 20.43 -0.54 -15.86
CA ALA A 16 19.03 -0.63 -15.46
C ALA A 16 18.63 0.62 -14.67
N ILE A 17 17.32 0.92 -14.65
CA ILE A 17 16.71 1.96 -13.81
C ILE A 17 15.65 1.28 -12.96
N VAL A 18 15.68 1.52 -11.65
CA VAL A 18 14.62 1.14 -10.72
C VAL A 18 13.78 2.37 -10.47
N LEU A 19 12.48 2.27 -10.72
CA LEU A 19 11.54 3.37 -10.52
C LEU A 19 10.67 3.07 -9.31
N ASP A 20 10.57 4.06 -8.44
CA ASP A 20 9.57 4.08 -7.39
C ASP A 20 8.21 4.51 -7.98
N ILE A 21 7.11 4.17 -7.30
CA ILE A 21 5.75 4.48 -7.74
C ILE A 21 5.31 5.81 -7.16
N GLU A 22 5.14 5.88 -5.84
CA GLU A 22 4.54 7.02 -5.16
C GLU A 22 5.51 8.22 -5.14
N GLY A 23 5.10 9.35 -5.72
CA GLY A 23 5.94 10.55 -5.80
C GLY A 23 7.06 10.50 -6.85
N THR A 24 7.19 9.39 -7.60
CA THR A 24 8.20 9.22 -8.67
C THR A 24 7.56 8.96 -10.04
N THR A 25 6.64 8.01 -10.16
CA THR A 25 5.91 7.73 -11.42
C THR A 25 4.40 7.93 -11.33
N GLY A 26 3.85 8.00 -10.12
CA GLY A 26 2.47 8.39 -9.82
C GLY A 26 2.42 9.49 -8.75
N SER A 27 1.31 10.23 -8.70
CA SER A 27 1.12 11.26 -7.67
C SER A 27 0.75 10.58 -6.34
N LEU A 28 1.52 10.88 -5.29
CA LEU A 28 1.23 10.46 -3.91
C LEU A 28 -0.21 10.87 -3.52
N ASP A 29 -0.60 12.08 -3.90
CA ASP A 29 -1.95 12.63 -3.69
C ASP A 29 -3.04 11.76 -4.33
N HIS A 30 -2.77 11.05 -5.43
CA HIS A 30 -3.77 10.16 -6.02
C HIS A 30 -4.08 8.94 -5.13
N VAL A 31 -3.08 8.40 -4.45
CA VAL A 31 -3.28 7.27 -3.52
C VAL A 31 -4.08 7.76 -2.30
N GLN A 32 -3.66 8.89 -1.72
CA GLN A 32 -4.24 9.45 -0.51
C GLN A 32 -5.65 10.03 -0.73
N ASP A 33 -5.86 10.79 -1.80
CA ASP A 33 -7.10 11.53 -2.04
C ASP A 33 -8.13 10.77 -2.90
N VAL A 34 -7.72 9.70 -3.59
CA VAL A 34 -8.63 8.94 -4.47
C VAL A 34 -8.76 7.48 -4.05
N LEU A 35 -7.67 6.72 -4.02
CA LEU A 35 -7.76 5.27 -3.82
C LEU A 35 -8.25 4.89 -2.41
N PHE A 36 -7.67 5.46 -1.36
CA PHE A 36 -8.13 5.17 0.01
C PHE A 36 -9.57 5.63 0.26
N PRO A 37 -10.00 6.86 -0.12
CA PRO A 37 -11.40 7.25 -0.01
C PRO A 37 -12.36 6.36 -0.81
N TYR A 38 -11.98 5.93 -2.01
CA TYR A 38 -12.78 5.03 -2.82
C TYR A 38 -13.00 3.68 -2.14
N ALA A 39 -11.92 3.08 -1.61
CA ALA A 39 -11.95 1.78 -0.93
C ALA A 39 -12.78 1.85 0.37
N ARG A 40 -12.54 2.86 1.21
CA ARG A 40 -13.26 3.05 2.48
C ARG A 40 -14.78 3.15 2.28
N ALA A 41 -15.22 3.84 1.23
CA ALA A 41 -16.64 3.94 0.91
C ALA A 41 -17.31 2.61 0.50
N ARG A 42 -16.53 1.55 0.21
CA ARG A 42 -17.01 0.30 -0.40
C ARG A 42 -16.66 -0.96 0.38
N LEU A 43 -15.62 -0.94 1.21
CA LEU A 43 -15.11 -2.11 1.92
C LEU A 43 -16.18 -2.82 2.75
N ALA A 44 -16.93 -2.09 3.58
CA ALA A 44 -17.98 -2.67 4.42
C ALA A 44 -19.09 -3.34 3.59
N THR A 45 -19.54 -2.68 2.51
CA THR A 45 -20.57 -3.24 1.61
C THR A 45 -20.05 -4.46 0.88
N TRP A 46 -18.80 -4.44 0.42
CA TRP A 46 -18.19 -5.56 -0.26
C TRP A 46 -18.08 -6.77 0.69
N LEU A 47 -17.58 -6.59 1.91
CA LEU A 47 -17.49 -7.66 2.91
C LEU A 47 -18.86 -8.28 3.17
N ALA A 48 -19.88 -7.46 3.42
CA ALA A 48 -21.24 -7.93 3.65
C ALA A 48 -21.82 -8.72 2.46
N ALA A 49 -21.59 -8.25 1.24
CA ALA A 49 -22.09 -8.88 0.02
C ALA A 49 -21.43 -10.23 -0.31
N HIS A 50 -20.21 -10.46 0.17
CA HIS A 50 -19.43 -11.67 -0.13
C HIS A 50 -19.35 -12.64 1.06
N ARG A 51 -20.06 -12.37 2.17
CA ARG A 51 -20.04 -13.21 3.37
C ARG A 51 -20.27 -14.69 3.07
N GLY A 52 -19.45 -15.54 3.68
CA GLY A 52 -19.52 -16.99 3.54
C GLY A 52 -18.94 -17.55 2.24
N THR A 53 -18.42 -16.70 1.34
CA THR A 53 -17.66 -17.16 0.18
C THR A 53 -16.21 -17.49 0.55
N ALA A 54 -15.56 -18.34 -0.25
CA ALA A 54 -14.13 -18.65 -0.08
C ALA A 54 -13.26 -17.38 -0.20
N GLN A 55 -13.64 -16.44 -1.07
CA GLN A 55 -12.91 -15.18 -1.23
C GLN A 55 -13.02 -14.32 0.03
N TRP A 56 -14.22 -14.20 0.60
CA TRP A 56 -14.41 -13.48 1.86
C TRP A 56 -13.60 -14.08 3.00
N GLN A 57 -13.62 -15.42 3.13
CA GLN A 57 -12.84 -16.10 4.15
C GLN A 57 -11.34 -15.88 3.96
N GLY A 58 -10.84 -16.03 2.72
CA GLY A 58 -9.44 -15.80 2.40
C GLY A 58 -8.96 -14.38 2.71
N THR A 59 -9.77 -13.36 2.39
CA THR A 59 -9.47 -11.97 2.75
C THR A 59 -9.36 -11.79 4.27
N LEU A 60 -10.27 -12.38 5.06
CA LEU A 60 -10.20 -12.30 6.52
C LEU A 60 -8.96 -13.01 7.07
N ASP A 61 -8.62 -14.17 6.51
CA ASP A 61 -7.45 -14.94 6.92
C ASP A 61 -6.14 -14.19 6.61
N GLU A 62 -6.04 -13.52 5.46
CA GLU A 62 -4.89 -12.69 5.08
C GLU A 62 -4.75 -11.47 6.02
N VAL A 63 -5.85 -10.78 6.31
CA VAL A 63 -5.84 -9.65 7.26
C VAL A 63 -5.42 -10.13 8.65
N ALA A 64 -5.93 -11.28 9.10
CA ALA A 64 -5.56 -11.87 10.38
C ALA A 64 -4.08 -12.26 10.44
N ALA A 65 -3.54 -12.84 9.36
CA ALA A 65 -2.14 -13.21 9.26
C ALA A 65 -1.22 -11.98 9.36
N GLN A 66 -1.56 -10.90 8.65
CA GLN A 66 -0.78 -9.65 8.67
C GLN A 66 -0.88 -8.92 10.01
N ALA A 67 -2.05 -8.96 10.66
CA ALA A 67 -2.26 -8.36 11.97
C ALA A 67 -1.72 -9.20 13.14
N GLY A 68 -1.31 -10.45 12.88
CA GLY A 68 -0.87 -11.40 13.91
C GLY A 68 -1.98 -11.88 14.86
N ALA A 69 -3.25 -11.67 14.51
CA ALA A 69 -4.39 -12.07 15.33
C ALA A 69 -5.66 -12.27 14.49
N ALA A 70 -6.42 -13.32 14.78
CA ALA A 70 -7.73 -13.55 14.18
C ALA A 70 -8.74 -12.55 14.76
N ARG A 71 -9.23 -11.65 13.90
CA ARG A 71 -10.36 -10.77 14.19
C ARG A 71 -11.40 -11.03 13.11
N GLY A 72 -12.63 -11.34 13.51
CA GLY A 72 -13.74 -11.52 12.57
C GLY A 72 -13.98 -10.26 11.72
N GLU A 73 -14.93 -10.33 10.78
CA GLU A 73 -15.15 -9.30 9.76
C GLU A 73 -15.10 -7.85 10.27
N ALA A 74 -15.78 -7.53 11.37
CA ALA A 74 -15.79 -6.17 11.93
C ALA A 74 -14.40 -5.68 12.35
N GLY A 75 -13.58 -6.58 12.90
CA GLY A 75 -12.20 -6.25 13.28
C GLY A 75 -11.26 -6.17 12.09
N ALA A 76 -11.49 -6.97 11.04
CA ALA A 76 -10.77 -6.84 9.78
C ALA A 76 -11.07 -5.51 9.08
N LEU A 77 -12.34 -5.10 9.03
CA LEU A 77 -12.75 -3.81 8.49
C LEU A 77 -12.07 -2.65 9.23
N ALA A 78 -12.13 -2.65 10.57
CA ALA A 78 -11.51 -1.61 11.39
C ALA A 78 -9.98 -1.54 11.21
N LEU A 79 -9.31 -2.67 11.00
CA LEU A 79 -7.89 -2.72 10.71
C LEU A 79 -7.56 -2.12 9.34
N LEU A 80 -8.30 -2.52 8.31
CA LEU A 80 -8.10 -2.02 6.94
C LEU A 80 -8.34 -0.51 6.85
N GLU A 81 -9.37 0.00 7.52
CA GLU A 81 -9.63 1.44 7.63
C GLU A 81 -8.51 2.15 8.39
N GLY A 82 -8.08 1.61 9.54
CA GLY A 82 -6.99 2.20 10.32
C GLY A 82 -5.65 2.21 9.60
N TRP A 83 -5.32 1.18 8.83
CA TRP A 83 -4.11 1.17 8.00
C TRP A 83 -4.18 2.20 6.89
N SER A 84 -5.34 2.36 6.24
CA SER A 84 -5.54 3.39 5.22
C SER A 84 -5.36 4.80 5.78
N ASP A 85 -5.83 5.05 7.01
CA ASP A 85 -5.77 6.36 7.66
C ASP A 85 -4.38 6.70 8.22
N THR A 86 -3.53 5.71 8.50
CA THR A 86 -2.17 5.93 9.03
C THR A 86 -1.14 6.18 7.92
N SER A 87 -1.48 5.90 6.66
CA SER A 87 -0.62 6.07 5.47
C SER A 87 -0.54 7.51 4.94
N THR A 88 -0.57 8.51 5.83
CA THR A 88 -0.27 9.93 5.54
C THR A 88 1.18 10.18 5.19
#